data_AF-A0A448ZL31-F1
#
_entry.id   AF-A0A448ZL31-F1
#
_cell.length_a   1.000
_cell.length_b   1.000
_cell.length_c   1.000
_cell.angle_alpha   90.00
_cell.angle_beta   90.00
_cell.angle_gamma   90.00
#
_symmetry.space_group_name_H-M   'P 1'
#
loop_
_entity.id
_entity.type
_entity.pdbx_description
1 polymer ?
#
loop_
_entity_poly.entity_id
_entity_poly.type
_entity_poly.pdbx_seq_one_letter_code
_entity_poly.pdbx_strand_id
1 'polypeptide(L)'
;MLSTSFVSRMPVLLAPCLLLVVVVSAYAPNRPPSTGSDLLERRGVLSKTAAAVAFVATGGALPEPASAGVQASKFCAYGEGNDCEDLAEGNPYILELQRRSAANKQNNIDSAKNAFYAKNYPDWFAAVGKTMVQKESDGTFIVVDDAELYKLRQEGKITTKVPSAMGGRVTDVTQKPMLVLKD
;
A
#
# COMPACT_ATOMS: atom_id res chain seq x y z
N MET A 1 26.75 13.93 50.97
CA MET A 1 27.18 12.82 50.07
C MET A 1 26.43 13.01 48.76
N LEU A 2 26.77 13.96 47.87
CA LEU A 2 27.92 14.03 46.95
C LEU A 2 28.14 12.76 46.13
N SER A 3 27.72 12.82 44.85
CA SER A 3 28.28 12.20 43.63
C SER A 3 27.21 11.58 42.74
N THR A 4 27.16 11.73 41.42
CA THR A 4 27.76 12.63 40.42
C THR A 4 27.04 12.25 39.12
N SER A 5 26.49 13.24 38.41
CA SER A 5 25.84 13.06 37.12
C SER A 5 26.86 12.71 36.04
N PHE A 6 26.67 11.61 35.31
CA PHE A 6 27.50 11.24 34.17
C PHE A 6 26.89 11.82 32.89
N VAL A 7 27.40 12.99 32.49
CA VAL A 7 27.13 13.61 31.19
C VAL A 7 28.02 12.94 30.15
N SER A 8 27.47 12.05 29.34
CA SER A 8 28.19 11.48 28.19
C SER A 8 28.05 12.41 26.99
N ARG A 9 29.18 12.99 26.58
CA ARG A 9 29.35 13.85 25.40
C ARG A 9 29.55 13.00 24.14
N MET A 10 28.95 13.48 23.05
CA MET A 10 29.04 13.01 21.66
C MET A 10 30.46 12.73 21.16
N PRO A 11 30.56 11.96 20.07
CA PRO A 11 31.28 12.46 18.91
C PRO A 11 30.35 12.63 17.70
N VAL A 12 30.23 13.90 17.29
CA VAL A 12 29.76 14.35 15.99
C VAL A 12 30.81 13.96 14.94
N LEU A 13 30.46 13.07 14.03
CA LEU A 13 31.17 12.82 12.76
C LEU A 13 30.13 12.99 11.65
N LEU A 14 30.00 14.17 11.04
CA LEU A 14 30.71 14.59 9.82
C LEU A 14 30.79 13.49 8.75
N ALA A 15 29.76 13.43 7.90
CA ALA A 15 29.89 13.04 6.49
C ALA A 15 28.70 13.59 5.67
N PRO A 16 28.85 14.75 5.01
CA PRO A 16 27.91 15.18 3.97
C PRO A 16 28.32 14.52 2.65
N CYS A 17 27.83 13.32 2.37
CA CYS A 17 27.86 12.79 1.00
C CYS A 17 26.71 13.45 0.21
N LEU A 18 27.05 14.59 -0.37
CA LEU A 18 26.37 15.26 -1.46
C LEU A 18 26.17 14.27 -2.63
N LEU A 19 25.04 13.58 -2.64
CA LEU A 19 24.55 12.89 -3.83
C LEU A 19 23.71 13.89 -4.63
N LEU A 20 24.41 14.55 -5.56
CA LEU A 20 23.84 15.32 -6.66
C LEU A 20 23.02 14.36 -7.54
N VAL A 21 21.75 14.16 -7.20
CA VAL A 21 20.79 13.60 -8.15
C VAL A 21 20.35 14.74 -9.05
N VAL A 22 20.99 14.82 -10.23
CA VAL A 22 20.49 15.62 -11.34
C VAL A 22 19.20 14.98 -11.82
N VAL A 23 18.06 15.41 -11.25
CA VAL A 23 16.75 15.15 -11.86
C VAL A 23 16.66 16.06 -13.08
N VAL A 24 16.92 15.49 -14.25
CA VAL A 24 16.50 16.06 -15.53
C VAL A 24 14.97 16.07 -15.50
N SER A 25 14.39 17.13 -14.96
CA SER A 25 12.97 17.41 -15.08
C SER A 25 12.74 17.79 -16.54
N ALA A 26 12.37 16.80 -17.34
CA ALA A 26 11.89 17.02 -18.69
C ALA A 26 10.68 17.93 -18.60
N TYR A 27 10.87 19.19 -19.00
CA TYR A 27 9.81 20.13 -19.33
C TYR A 27 8.91 19.46 -20.36
N ALA A 28 7.79 18.90 -19.91
CA ALA A 28 6.73 18.45 -20.79
C ALA A 28 5.93 19.70 -21.20
N PRO A 29 5.98 20.14 -22.47
CA PRO A 29 5.12 21.25 -22.92
C PRO A 29 3.66 20.83 -22.79
N ASN A 30 2.86 21.70 -22.17
CA ASN A 30 1.40 21.65 -22.16
C ASN A 30 0.88 21.44 -23.58
N ARG A 31 0.48 20.21 -23.90
CA ARG A 31 -0.32 19.94 -25.10
C ARG A 31 -1.79 20.13 -24.73
N PRO A 32 -2.55 20.91 -25.52
CA PRO A 32 -4.00 20.97 -25.35
C PRO A 32 -4.62 19.58 -25.58
N PRO A 33 -5.77 19.29 -24.98
CA PRO A 33 -6.47 18.01 -25.16
C PRO A 33 -6.84 17.83 -26.63
N SER A 34 -6.23 16.84 -27.29
CA SER A 34 -6.62 16.39 -28.62
C SER A 34 -7.90 15.55 -28.51
N THR A 35 -8.99 16.10 -28.99
CA THR A 35 -10.23 15.38 -29.33
C THR A 35 -9.92 14.22 -30.27
N GLY A 36 -10.44 13.03 -29.93
CA GLY A 36 -10.04 11.77 -30.51
C GLY A 36 -10.39 11.60 -31.98
N SER A 37 -9.46 10.98 -32.72
CA SER A 37 -9.67 10.03 -33.83
C SER A 37 -8.34 9.84 -34.59
N ASP A 38 -7.28 9.30 -33.96
CA ASP A 38 -6.04 8.93 -34.67
C ASP A 38 -5.15 7.97 -33.84
N LEU A 39 -5.68 6.79 -33.50
CA LEU A 39 -4.98 5.75 -32.72
C LEU A 39 -4.67 4.50 -33.55
N LEU A 40 -4.14 4.68 -34.76
CA LEU A 40 -3.75 3.53 -35.60
C LEU A 40 -2.46 3.69 -36.43
N GLU A 41 -1.55 4.62 -36.08
CA GLU A 41 -0.36 4.82 -36.93
C GLU A 41 0.92 5.29 -36.20
N ARG A 42 1.29 4.65 -35.08
CA ARG A 42 2.65 4.82 -34.50
C ARG A 42 3.23 3.51 -33.95
N ARG A 43 3.37 2.52 -34.83
CA ARG A 43 4.32 1.41 -34.66
C ARG A 43 5.52 1.67 -35.57
N GLY A 44 6.63 2.10 -35.00
CA GLY A 44 7.89 2.18 -35.73
C GLY A 44 8.92 3.05 -35.02
N VAL A 45 10.10 2.46 -34.83
CA VAL A 45 11.37 3.12 -34.49
C VAL A 45 11.69 3.29 -33.00
N LEU A 46 12.24 2.22 -32.42
CA LEU A 46 13.29 2.26 -31.39
C LEU A 46 13.99 0.88 -31.46
N SER A 47 14.78 0.61 -32.50
CA SER A 47 16.19 0.97 -32.67
C SER A 47 17.09 0.60 -31.48
N LYS A 48 17.43 -0.68 -31.45
CA LYS A 48 18.73 -1.28 -31.10
C LYS A 48 19.73 -0.37 -30.35
N THR A 49 19.80 -0.53 -29.04
CA THR A 49 21.02 -0.32 -28.25
C THR A 49 21.35 -1.62 -27.54
N ALA A 50 22.15 -2.45 -28.19
CA ALA A 50 22.80 -3.60 -27.59
C ALA A 50 23.98 -3.09 -26.74
N ALA A 51 23.74 -2.83 -25.46
CA ALA A 51 24.81 -2.64 -24.49
C ALA A 51 25.32 -4.02 -24.07
N ALA A 52 26.54 -4.35 -24.51
CA ALA A 52 27.27 -5.52 -24.06
C ALA A 52 27.58 -5.37 -22.56
N VAL A 53 26.85 -6.10 -21.72
CA VAL A 53 27.15 -6.20 -20.29
C VAL A 53 28.24 -7.27 -20.14
N ALA A 54 29.45 -6.83 -19.80
CA ALA A 54 30.56 -7.71 -19.45
C ALA A 54 30.21 -8.48 -18.16
N PHE A 55 30.06 -9.79 -18.29
CA PHE A 55 29.88 -10.71 -17.17
C PHE A 55 31.20 -10.82 -16.40
N VAL A 56 31.34 -10.09 -15.30
CA VAL A 56 32.45 -10.31 -14.35
C VAL A 56 32.10 -11.56 -13.54
N ALA A 57 32.74 -12.68 -13.88
CA ALA A 57 32.66 -13.91 -13.13
C ALA A 57 33.47 -13.77 -11.83
N THR A 58 32.86 -13.20 -10.79
CA THR A 58 33.33 -13.38 -9.42
C THR A 58 33.05 -14.82 -9.02
N GLY A 59 34.11 -15.63 -8.92
CA GLY A 59 34.08 -16.94 -8.28
C GLY A 59 33.70 -16.78 -6.81
N GLY A 60 32.40 -16.79 -6.52
CA GLY A 60 31.85 -16.86 -5.19
C GLY A 60 31.99 -18.27 -4.66
N ALA A 61 32.61 -18.41 -3.48
CA ALA A 61 32.50 -19.61 -2.68
C ALA A 61 31.03 -20.06 -2.64
N LEU A 62 30.81 -21.35 -2.87
CA LEU A 62 29.50 -21.96 -2.71
C LEU A 62 28.98 -21.55 -1.32
N PRO A 63 27.86 -20.82 -1.21
CA PRO A 63 27.27 -20.61 0.09
C PRO A 63 27.03 -22.00 0.66
N GLU A 64 27.59 -22.28 1.84
CA GLU A 64 27.07 -23.37 2.66
C GLU A 64 25.55 -23.26 2.64
N PRO A 65 24.82 -24.38 2.59
CA PRO A 65 23.41 -24.34 2.87
C PRO A 65 23.30 -23.84 4.31
N ALA A 66 23.13 -22.52 4.46
CA ALA A 66 22.31 -21.99 5.50
C ALA A 66 20.95 -22.63 5.23
N SER A 67 20.78 -23.85 5.76
CA SER A 67 19.51 -24.40 6.14
C SER A 67 18.91 -23.35 7.05
N ALA A 68 18.31 -22.32 6.47
CA ALA A 68 16.89 -22.10 6.42
C ALA A 68 16.10 -23.20 7.15
N GLY A 69 16.43 -23.41 8.43
CA GLY A 69 15.43 -23.42 9.46
C GLY A 69 14.75 -22.06 9.40
N VAL A 70 13.96 -21.84 8.35
CA VAL A 70 12.70 -21.15 8.50
C VAL A 70 12.02 -21.99 9.56
N GLN A 71 12.30 -21.66 10.83
CA GLN A 71 11.59 -22.19 11.96
C GLN A 71 10.14 -22.07 11.53
N ALA A 72 9.45 -23.20 11.41
CA ALA A 72 8.01 -23.21 11.20
C ALA A 72 7.48 -22.34 12.34
N SER A 73 7.24 -21.07 12.04
CA SER A 73 7.16 -20.04 13.05
C SER A 73 5.90 -20.38 13.80
N LYS A 74 6.09 -20.77 15.06
CA LYS A 74 5.06 -20.94 16.07
C LYS A 74 3.76 -20.23 15.67
N PHE A 75 2.70 -20.98 15.37
CA PHE A 75 1.53 -20.42 14.71
C PHE A 75 0.68 -19.70 15.76
N CYS A 76 0.73 -18.38 15.76
CA CYS A 76 -0.20 -17.52 16.47
C CYS A 76 -0.71 -16.45 15.50
N ALA A 77 -1.91 -16.66 14.96
CA ALA A 77 -2.54 -15.75 14.03
C ALA A 77 -3.78 -15.15 14.69
N TYR A 78 -3.87 -13.83 14.69
CA TYR A 78 -4.98 -13.10 15.33
C TYR A 78 -5.16 -13.39 16.82
N GLY A 79 -4.12 -13.89 17.53
CA GLY A 79 -4.23 -14.28 18.93
C GLY A 79 -4.81 -15.67 19.16
N GLU A 80 -4.92 -16.48 18.10
CA GLU A 80 -5.29 -17.89 18.18
C GLU A 80 -4.17 -18.78 17.64
N GLY A 81 -3.96 -19.92 18.30
CA GLY A 81 -2.97 -20.93 17.92
C GLY A 81 -2.27 -21.54 19.14
N ASN A 82 -1.74 -22.75 18.95
CA ASN A 82 -1.15 -23.54 20.04
C ASN A 82 0.08 -22.87 20.65
N ASP A 83 0.74 -22.00 19.89
CA ASP A 83 2.00 -21.38 20.30
C ASP A 83 1.84 -19.94 20.78
N CYS A 84 0.62 -19.42 20.92
CA CYS A 84 0.41 -18.04 21.37
C CYS A 84 0.96 -17.80 22.79
N GLU A 85 0.75 -18.75 23.71
CA GLU A 85 1.26 -18.65 25.09
C GLU A 85 2.79 -18.70 25.13
N ASP A 86 3.38 -19.59 24.34
CA ASP A 86 4.82 -19.73 24.15
C ASP A 86 5.45 -18.44 23.60
N LEU A 87 4.82 -17.83 22.60
CA LEU A 87 5.26 -16.56 22.01
C LEU A 87 5.10 -15.37 22.97
N ALA A 88 4.24 -15.50 23.98
CA ALA A 88 4.12 -14.48 25.01
C ALA A 88 5.25 -14.58 26.06
N GLU A 89 5.98 -15.70 26.13
CA GLU A 89 7.08 -15.94 27.09
C GLU A 89 6.69 -15.59 28.54
N GLY A 90 5.43 -15.84 28.92
CA GLY A 90 4.88 -15.52 30.23
C GLY A 90 4.60 -14.03 30.48
N ASN A 91 4.74 -13.16 29.47
CA ASN A 91 4.46 -11.74 29.59
C ASN A 91 2.93 -11.48 29.64
N PRO A 92 2.38 -10.97 30.76
CA PRO A 92 0.94 -10.78 30.91
C PRO A 92 0.37 -9.74 29.93
N TYR A 93 1.17 -8.75 29.52
CA TYR A 93 0.73 -7.74 28.57
C TYR A 93 0.56 -8.30 27.15
N ILE A 94 1.47 -9.20 26.72
CA ILE A 94 1.38 -9.83 25.40
C ILE A 94 0.17 -10.78 25.35
N LEU A 95 -0.08 -11.55 26.40
CA LEU A 95 -1.27 -12.40 26.52
C LEU A 95 -2.57 -11.59 26.42
N GLU A 96 -2.61 -10.42 27.05
CA GLU A 96 -3.77 -9.52 26.95
C GLU A 96 -3.96 -8.98 25.52
N LEU A 97 -2.88 -8.60 24.83
CA LEU A 97 -2.95 -8.19 23.43
C LEU A 97 -3.44 -9.32 22.52
N GLN A 98 -2.96 -10.55 22.73
CA GLN A 98 -3.42 -11.73 21.99
C GLN A 98 -4.91 -11.99 22.25
N ARG A 99 -5.38 -11.94 23.50
CA ARG A 99 -6.80 -12.05 23.84
C ARG A 99 -7.65 -11.00 23.13
N ARG A 100 -7.22 -9.74 23.18
CA ARG A 100 -7.92 -8.63 22.50
C ARG A 100 -7.93 -8.81 20.98
N SER A 101 -6.84 -9.31 20.42
CA SER A 101 -6.77 -9.65 19.00
C SER A 101 -7.76 -10.76 18.65
N ALA A 102 -7.83 -11.82 19.46
CA ALA A 102 -8.75 -12.94 19.24
C ALA A 102 -10.21 -12.48 19.31
N ALA A 103 -10.54 -11.66 20.30
CA ALA A 103 -11.88 -11.07 20.44
C ALA A 103 -12.29 -10.18 19.25
N ASN A 104 -11.33 -9.53 18.58
CA ASN A 104 -11.58 -8.66 17.43
C ASN A 104 -11.26 -9.31 16.07
N LYS A 105 -10.96 -10.61 16.05
CA LYS A 105 -10.52 -11.34 14.85
C LYS A 105 -11.47 -11.13 13.67
N GLN A 106 -12.77 -11.34 13.89
CA GLN A 106 -13.76 -11.24 12.82
C GLN A 106 -13.82 -9.81 12.24
N ASN A 107 -13.88 -8.80 13.11
CA ASN A 107 -13.87 -7.39 12.70
C ASN A 107 -12.62 -7.03 11.89
N ASN A 108 -11.45 -7.54 12.30
CA ASN A 108 -10.20 -7.33 11.59
C ASN A 108 -10.20 -8.00 10.20
N ILE A 109 -10.71 -9.24 10.11
CA ILE A 109 -10.85 -9.97 8.85
C ILE A 109 -11.80 -9.23 7.89
N ASP A 110 -12.96 -8.80 8.37
CA ASP A 110 -13.95 -8.11 7.55
C ASP A 110 -13.43 -6.74 7.09
N SER A 111 -12.74 -6.02 7.98
CA SER A 111 -12.08 -4.76 7.62
C SER A 111 -10.98 -4.95 6.58
N ALA A 112 -10.14 -5.99 6.72
CA ALA A 112 -9.11 -6.32 5.74
C ALA A 112 -9.71 -6.72 4.38
N LYS A 113 -10.79 -7.50 4.38
CA LYS A 113 -11.52 -7.90 3.18
C LYS A 113 -12.14 -6.70 2.47
N ASN A 114 -12.77 -5.80 3.21
CA ASN A 114 -13.32 -4.55 2.67
C ASN A 114 -12.22 -3.67 2.07
N ALA A 115 -11.08 -3.54 2.75
CA ALA A 115 -9.94 -2.79 2.24
C ALA A 115 -9.36 -3.42 0.94
N PHE A 116 -9.29 -4.75 0.87
CA PHE A 116 -8.87 -5.46 -0.34
C PHE A 116 -9.81 -5.19 -1.52
N TYR A 117 -11.12 -5.22 -1.28
CA TYR A 117 -12.12 -4.94 -2.30
C TYR A 117 -12.10 -3.49 -2.78
N ALA A 118 -12.02 -2.54 -1.84
CA ALA A 118 -11.89 -1.12 -2.15
C ALA A 118 -10.69 -0.80 -3.05
N LYS A 119 -9.56 -1.52 -2.87
CA LYS A 119 -8.34 -1.31 -3.65
C LYS A 119 -8.37 -1.90 -5.06
N ASN A 120 -8.91 -3.11 -5.23
CA ASN A 120 -8.75 -3.87 -6.47
C ASN A 120 -9.94 -3.76 -7.43
N TYR A 121 -11.14 -3.54 -6.92
CA TYR A 121 -12.36 -3.67 -7.73
C TYR A 121 -12.76 -2.45 -8.56
N PRO A 122 -12.42 -1.19 -8.20
CA PRO A 122 -12.76 -0.05 -9.06
C PRO A 122 -12.22 -0.20 -10.48
N ASP A 123 -10.99 -0.69 -10.62
CA ASP A 123 -10.36 -0.89 -11.94
C ASP A 123 -10.96 -2.10 -12.68
N TRP A 124 -11.40 -3.14 -11.96
CA TRP A 124 -12.09 -4.28 -12.56
C TRP A 124 -13.47 -3.90 -13.10
N PHE A 125 -14.26 -3.14 -12.34
CA PHE A 125 -15.59 -2.71 -12.78
C PHE A 125 -15.53 -1.68 -13.92
N ALA A 126 -14.53 -0.80 -13.91
CA ALA A 126 -14.30 0.14 -15.00
C ALA A 126 -14.09 -0.58 -16.35
N ALA A 127 -13.49 -1.78 -16.35
CA ALA A 127 -13.30 -2.58 -17.56
C ALA A 127 -14.61 -3.13 -18.16
N VAL A 128 -15.68 -3.24 -17.36
CA VAL A 128 -16.99 -3.75 -17.79
C VAL A 128 -18.05 -2.64 -17.96
N GLY A 129 -17.62 -1.36 -18.00
CA GLY A 129 -18.53 -0.22 -18.16
C GLY A 129 -19.47 -0.02 -16.97
N LYS A 130 -19.01 -0.38 -15.78
CA LYS A 130 -19.74 -0.16 -14.53
C LYS A 130 -18.83 0.54 -13.53
N THR A 131 -19.43 1.28 -12.60
CA THR A 131 -18.69 1.97 -11.56
C THR A 131 -19.18 1.52 -10.20
N MET A 132 -18.23 1.16 -9.33
CA MET A 132 -18.54 0.82 -7.94
C MET A 132 -18.60 2.11 -7.11
N VAL A 133 -19.69 2.29 -6.36
CA VAL A 133 -19.94 3.44 -5.48
C VAL A 133 -20.24 2.93 -4.08
N GLN A 134 -19.60 3.50 -3.08
CA GLN A 134 -19.87 3.16 -1.67
C GLN A 134 -21.04 3.98 -1.15
N LYS A 135 -22.00 3.39 -0.45
CA LYS A 135 -23.04 4.12 0.27
C LYS A 135 -22.49 4.75 1.55
N GLU A 136 -22.85 5.99 1.84
CA GLU A 136 -22.38 6.67 3.05
C GLU A 136 -23.05 6.13 4.33
N SER A 137 -24.33 5.74 4.26
CA SER A 137 -25.10 5.20 5.40
C SER A 137 -24.52 3.92 6.03
N ASP A 138 -24.23 2.92 5.20
CA ASP A 138 -23.87 1.58 5.67
C ASP A 138 -22.44 1.16 5.29
N GLY A 139 -21.76 1.93 4.44
CA GLY A 139 -20.43 1.61 3.93
C GLY A 139 -20.41 0.45 2.93
N THR A 140 -21.57 -0.06 2.50
CA THR A 140 -21.66 -1.11 1.48
C THR A 140 -21.38 -0.56 0.10
N PHE A 141 -20.96 -1.43 -0.81
CA PHE A 141 -20.68 -1.07 -2.19
C PHE A 141 -21.83 -1.48 -3.09
N ILE A 142 -22.28 -0.55 -3.93
CA ILE A 142 -23.20 -0.81 -5.04
C ILE A 142 -22.47 -0.63 -6.36
N VAL A 143 -22.96 -1.31 -7.40
CA VAL A 143 -22.44 -1.20 -8.75
C VAL A 143 -23.50 -0.50 -9.59
N VAL A 144 -23.16 0.66 -10.12
CA VAL A 144 -24.03 1.48 -10.98
C VAL A 144 -23.52 1.45 -12.41
N ASP A 145 -24.41 1.62 -13.37
CA ASP A 145 -24.03 1.83 -14.77
C ASP A 145 -23.61 3.29 -15.01
N ASP A 146 -23.00 3.56 -16.17
CA ASP A 146 -22.50 4.90 -16.49
C ASP A 146 -23.64 5.93 -16.64
N ALA A 147 -24.83 5.50 -17.05
CA ALA A 147 -25.99 6.38 -17.24
C ALA A 147 -26.60 6.83 -15.91
N GLU A 148 -26.72 5.92 -14.95
CA GLU A 148 -27.15 6.15 -13.58
C GLU A 148 -26.09 6.96 -12.83
N LEU A 149 -24.81 6.63 -12.99
CA LEU A 149 -23.73 7.42 -12.41
C LEU A 149 -23.78 8.88 -12.87
N TYR A 150 -24.06 9.12 -14.17
CA TYR A 150 -24.24 10.46 -14.70
C TYR A 150 -25.42 11.19 -14.03
N LYS A 151 -26.57 10.53 -13.86
CA LYS A 151 -27.73 11.10 -13.15
C LYS A 151 -27.38 11.45 -11.70
N LEU A 152 -26.76 10.54 -10.97
CA LEU A 152 -26.36 10.76 -9.57
C LEU A 152 -25.33 11.88 -9.42
N ARG A 153 -24.45 12.07 -10.41
CA ARG A 153 -23.53 13.22 -10.47
C ARG A 153 -24.25 14.53 -10.72
N GLN A 154 -25.22 14.56 -11.62
CA GLN A 154 -26.04 15.76 -11.89
C GLN A 154 -26.91 16.14 -10.68
N GLU A 155 -27.37 15.14 -9.92
CA GLU A 155 -28.07 15.34 -8.65
C GLU A 155 -27.14 15.77 -7.50
N GLY A 156 -25.82 15.80 -7.70
CA GLY A 156 -24.84 16.16 -6.67
C GLY A 156 -24.71 15.14 -5.53
N LYS A 157 -25.25 13.92 -5.71
CA LYS A 157 -25.23 12.86 -4.70
C LYS A 157 -23.92 12.08 -4.67
N ILE A 158 -23.12 12.14 -5.73
CA ILE A 158 -21.80 11.50 -5.77
C ILE A 158 -20.74 12.46 -5.23
N THR A 159 -20.06 12.04 -4.18
CA THR A 159 -18.86 12.70 -3.66
C THR A 159 -17.63 11.82 -3.85
N THR A 160 -16.45 12.42 -3.89
CA THR A 160 -15.19 11.68 -3.93
C THR A 160 -14.59 11.69 -2.52
N LYS A 161 -14.36 10.51 -1.96
CA LYS A 161 -13.73 10.34 -0.65
C LYS A 161 -12.32 9.81 -0.85
N VAL A 162 -11.33 10.53 -0.33
CA VAL A 162 -9.97 10.01 -0.25
C VAL A 162 -9.94 9.01 0.91
N PRO A 163 -9.55 7.75 0.66
CA PRO A 163 -9.46 6.77 1.73
C PRO A 163 -8.45 7.21 2.79
N SER A 164 -8.72 6.81 4.03
CA SER A 164 -7.89 7.13 5.18
C SER A 164 -7.48 5.85 5.92
N ALA A 165 -6.23 5.82 6.36
CA ALA A 165 -5.64 4.75 7.13
C ALA A 165 -5.63 5.09 8.63
N MET A 166 -5.28 4.10 9.45
CA MET A 166 -5.14 4.22 10.91
C MET A 166 -6.39 4.81 11.60
N GLY A 167 -7.58 4.34 11.21
CA GLY A 167 -8.84 4.80 11.79
C GLY A 167 -9.18 6.25 11.43
N GLY A 168 -8.81 6.71 10.23
CA GLY A 168 -9.12 8.05 9.75
C GLY A 168 -8.06 9.11 10.03
N ARG A 169 -6.96 8.76 10.72
CA ARG A 169 -5.93 9.71 11.15
C ARG A 169 -5.00 10.15 10.03
N VAL A 170 -4.79 9.30 9.04
CA VAL A 170 -3.84 9.54 7.95
C VAL A 170 -4.56 9.37 6.63
N THR A 171 -4.51 10.37 5.77
CA THR A 171 -5.00 10.26 4.40
C THR A 171 -4.09 9.31 3.62
N ASP A 172 -4.65 8.23 3.06
CA ASP A 172 -3.88 7.27 2.29
C ASP A 172 -3.85 7.69 0.81
N VAL A 173 -2.86 8.50 0.47
CA VAL A 173 -2.63 8.98 -0.91
C VAL A 173 -2.15 7.88 -1.87
N THR A 174 -1.80 6.69 -1.35
CA THR A 174 -1.42 5.55 -2.21
C THR A 174 -2.62 4.89 -2.87
N GLN A 175 -3.83 5.16 -2.35
CA GLN A 175 -5.07 4.59 -2.85
C GLN A 175 -5.81 5.62 -3.72
N LYS A 176 -6.46 5.13 -4.78
CA LYS A 176 -7.32 5.95 -5.62
C LYS A 176 -8.52 6.45 -4.80
N PRO A 177 -8.94 7.72 -4.98
CA PRO A 177 -10.17 8.20 -4.37
C PRO A 177 -11.37 7.34 -4.78
N MET A 178 -12.26 7.08 -3.84
CA MET A 178 -13.48 6.29 -4.06
C MET A 178 -14.67 7.21 -4.26
N LEU A 179 -15.63 6.79 -5.08
CA LEU A 179 -16.92 7.46 -5.20
C LEU A 179 -17.84 7.00 -4.07
N VAL A 180 -18.48 7.96 -3.41
CA VAL A 180 -19.40 7.74 -2.31
C VAL A 180 -20.74 8.37 -2.64
N LEU A 181 -21.83 7.63 -2.42
CA LEU A 181 -23.20 8.10 -2.53
C LEU A 181 -23.60 8.73 -1.20
N LYS A 182 -23.85 10.05 -1.24
CA LYS A 182 -24.48 10.80 -0.16
C LYS A 182 -25.96 10.45 -0.10
N ASP A 183 -26.45 10.19 1.10
CA ASP A 183 -27.87 10.03 1.37
C ASP A 183 -28.59 11.40 1.45
#